data_AF-A0A916Q9X2-F1
#
_entry.id   AF-A0A916Q9X2-F1
#
_cell.length_a   1.000
_cell.length_b   1.000
_cell.length_c   1.000
_cell.angle_alpha   90.00
_cell.angle_beta   90.00
_cell.angle_gamma   90.00
#
_symmetry.space_group_name_H-M   'P 1'
#
loop_
_entity.id
_entity.type
_entity.pdbx_description
1 polymer ?
#
loop_
_entity_poly.entity_id
_entity_poly.type
_entity_poly.pdbx_seq_one_letter_code
_entity_poly.pdbx_strand_id
1 'polypeptide(L)'
;MDIYLTHGHQADFLNSVLWPVSRFLVRYIWRPLEQLGIPDPTSAAKNHRKKKSSEKRLARWAAQQHHLLITGHTHHPMIGTPSSPYSNTGSCISPSGITCIEIQDRCLTLIKWTLGTKPDRTLYVKRVPLGTAICIDDYA
;
A
#
# COMPACT_ATOMS: atom_id res chain seq x y z
N MET A 1 -14.55 0.89 -17.46
CA MET A 1 -13.33 0.43 -16.78
C MET A 1 -13.69 0.06 -15.35
N ASP A 2 -13.27 -1.14 -14.91
CA ASP A 2 -13.60 -1.68 -13.58
C ASP A 2 -12.50 -1.41 -12.55
N ILE A 3 -12.89 -1.31 -11.27
CA ILE A 3 -11.97 -1.11 -10.15
C ILE A 3 -11.63 -2.46 -9.52
N TYR A 4 -10.34 -2.79 -9.46
CA TYR A 4 -9.84 -3.99 -8.81
C TYR A 4 -9.17 -3.63 -7.48
N LEU A 5 -9.59 -4.31 -6.41
CA LEU A 5 -9.00 -4.17 -5.08
C LEU A 5 -8.23 -5.45 -4.73
N THR A 6 -6.95 -5.32 -4.45
CA THR A 6 -6.11 -6.46 -4.03
C THR A 6 -5.28 -6.12 -2.81
N HIS A 7 -4.96 -7.15 -2.01
CA HIS A 7 -4.08 -6.96 -0.87
C HIS A 7 -2.62 -7.04 -1.34
N GLY A 8 -1.83 -5.99 -1.13
CA GLY A 8 -0.49 -5.87 -1.72
C GLY A 8 0.51 -6.99 -1.35
N HIS A 9 0.26 -7.73 -0.26
CA HIS A 9 1.02 -8.93 0.11
C HIS A 9 0.91 -10.07 -0.92
N GLN A 10 -0.11 -10.09 -1.77
CA GLN A 10 -0.27 -11.11 -2.82
C GLN A 10 0.81 -11.03 -3.92
N ALA A 11 1.59 -9.95 -3.98
CA ALA A 11 2.70 -9.79 -4.92
C ALA A 11 4.04 -10.39 -4.42
N ASP A 12 4.13 -10.84 -3.17
CA ASP A 12 5.36 -11.44 -2.63
C ASP A 12 5.49 -12.90 -3.10
N PHE A 13 6.29 -13.12 -4.15
CA PHE A 13 6.53 -14.45 -4.74
C PHE A 13 7.01 -15.50 -3.74
N LEU A 14 7.84 -15.11 -2.77
CA LEU A 14 8.37 -16.03 -1.74
C LEU A 14 7.29 -16.50 -0.76
N ASN A 15 6.32 -15.63 -0.44
CA ASN A 15 5.24 -15.95 0.49
C ASN A 15 4.04 -16.58 -0.23
N SER A 16 3.86 -16.28 -1.52
CA SER A 16 2.73 -16.79 -2.32
C SER A 16 3.03 -18.13 -3.01
N VAL A 17 4.22 -18.32 -3.59
CA VAL A 17 4.55 -19.51 -4.41
C VAL A 17 5.49 -20.47 -3.67
N LEU A 18 6.45 -19.94 -2.90
CA LEU A 18 7.47 -20.72 -2.18
C LEU A 18 7.19 -20.84 -0.67
N TRP A 19 5.93 -20.70 -0.25
CA TRP A 19 5.53 -20.79 1.14
C TRP A 19 5.99 -22.09 1.87
N PRO A 20 6.11 -23.28 1.24
CA PRO A 20 6.60 -24.47 1.94
C PRO A 20 8.09 -24.37 2.29
N VAL A 21 8.88 -23.77 1.38
CA VAL A 21 10.33 -23.55 1.55
C VAL A 21 10.57 -22.45 2.57
N SER A 22 9.81 -21.35 2.50
CA SER A 22 9.86 -20.29 3.50
C SER A 22 9.53 -20.83 4.90
N ARG A 23 8.48 -21.65 5.03
CA ARG A 23 8.10 -22.31 6.29
C ARG A 23 9.20 -23.24 6.81
N PHE A 24 9.87 -24.00 5.94
CA PHE A 24 10.97 -24.88 6.33
C PHE A 24 12.15 -24.08 6.89
N LEU A 25 12.61 -23.04 6.17
CA LEU A 25 13.73 -22.20 6.58
C LEU A 25 13.42 -21.47 7.90
N VAL A 26 12.22 -20.91 8.06
CA VAL A 26 11.82 -20.25 9.31
C VAL A 26 11.82 -21.24 10.48
N ARG A 27 11.27 -22.44 10.29
CA ARG A 27 11.08 -23.39 11.39
C ARG A 27 12.38 -24.07 11.83
N TYR A 28 13.27 -24.41 10.90
CA TYR A 28 14.44 -25.24 11.19
C TYR A 28 15.77 -24.50 11.16
N ILE A 29 15.82 -23.32 10.52
CA ILE A 29 17.05 -22.52 10.43
C ILE A 29 16.90 -21.23 11.22
N TRP A 30 15.81 -20.47 11.01
CA TRP A 30 15.65 -19.16 11.63
C TRP A 30 15.37 -19.23 13.14
N ARG A 31 14.43 -20.09 13.58
CA ARG A 31 14.13 -20.28 15.01
C ARG A 31 15.36 -20.56 15.89
N PRO A 32 16.28 -21.49 15.54
CA PRO A 32 17.48 -21.71 16.33
C PRO A 32 18.49 -20.54 16.24
N LEU A 33 18.59 -19.84 15.10
CA LEU A 33 19.46 -18.66 14.96
C LEU A 33 18.97 -17.46 15.78
N GLU A 34 17.65 -17.29 15.89
CA GLU A 34 17.02 -16.26 16.73
C GLU A 34 17.25 -16.53 18.22
N GLN A 35 17.19 -17.81 18.64
CA GLN A 35 17.56 -18.24 20.00
C GLN A 35 19.06 -18.00 20.32
N LEU A 36 19.91 -17.95 19.30
CA LEU A 36 21.33 -17.61 19.39
C LEU A 36 21.59 -16.09 19.35
N GLY A 37 20.56 -15.25 19.30
CA GLY A 37 20.67 -13.79 19.39
C GLY A 37 21.02 -13.09 18.08
N ILE A 38 20.88 -13.76 16.92
CA ILE A 38 21.10 -13.13 15.61
C ILE A 38 19.88 -12.26 15.27
N PRO A 39 20.04 -10.94 15.06
CA PRO A 39 18.92 -10.07 14.74
C PRO A 39 18.37 -10.35 13.34
N ASP A 40 17.04 -10.28 13.20
CA ASP A 40 16.33 -10.60 11.96
C ASP A 40 16.69 -9.66 10.78
N PRO A 41 17.36 -10.16 9.72
CA PRO A 41 17.68 -9.39 8.53
C PRO A 41 16.48 -9.26 7.58
N THR A 42 15.38 -9.99 7.80
CA THR A 42 14.19 -10.01 6.94
C THR A 42 13.15 -8.95 7.29
N SER A 43 13.39 -8.13 8.33
CA SER A 43 12.48 -7.05 8.74
C SER A 43 11.97 -6.25 7.54
N ALA A 44 10.69 -6.46 7.22
CA ALA A 44 9.97 -5.84 6.10
C ALA A 44 9.96 -4.30 6.17
N ALA A 45 10.33 -3.73 7.32
CA ALA A 45 10.52 -2.31 7.52
C ALA A 45 11.74 -1.74 6.76
N LYS A 46 12.82 -2.52 6.56
CA LYS A 46 14.08 -2.02 5.95
C LYS A 46 14.19 -2.22 4.44
N ASN A 47 13.40 -3.11 3.83
CA ASN A 47 13.62 -3.51 2.43
C ASN A 47 12.78 -2.70 1.42
N HIS A 48 12.99 -1.38 1.38
CA HIS A 48 12.30 -0.47 0.46
C HIS A 48 12.47 -0.84 -1.03
N ARG A 49 13.59 -1.50 -1.39
CA ARG A 49 13.83 -1.98 -2.76
C ARG A 49 12.81 -3.05 -3.19
N LYS A 50 12.46 -3.99 -2.30
CA LYS A 50 11.44 -5.02 -2.60
C LYS A 50 10.05 -4.41 -2.75
N LYS A 51 9.66 -3.50 -1.84
CA LYS A 51 8.39 -2.75 -1.94
C LYS A 51 8.25 -2.05 -3.29
N LYS A 52 9.28 -1.31 -3.71
CA LYS A 52 9.29 -0.61 -5.01
C LYS A 52 9.23 -1.56 -6.21
N SER A 53 9.82 -2.75 -6.11
CA SER A 53 9.75 -3.76 -7.17
C SER A 53 8.33 -4.34 -7.33
N SER A 54 7.69 -4.65 -6.20
CA SER A 54 6.31 -5.15 -6.17
C SER A 54 5.33 -4.10 -6.72
N GLU A 55 5.44 -2.84 -6.29
CA GLU A 55 4.65 -1.72 -6.83
C GLU A 55 4.83 -1.57 -8.34
N LYS A 56 6.07 -1.62 -8.86
CA LYS A 56 6.35 -1.57 -10.30
C LYS A 56 5.75 -2.73 -11.08
N ARG A 57 5.61 -3.91 -10.49
CA ARG A 57 5.01 -5.08 -11.14
C ARG A 57 3.49 -4.95 -11.18
N LEU A 58 2.88 -4.51 -10.08
CA LEU A 58 1.44 -4.22 -10.00
C LEU A 58 1.04 -3.11 -10.97
N ALA A 59 1.82 -2.02 -11.04
CA ALA A 59 1.58 -0.93 -11.98
C ALA A 59 1.67 -1.39 -13.46
N ARG A 60 2.66 -2.24 -13.78
CA ARG A 60 2.78 -2.82 -15.13
C ARG A 60 1.60 -3.73 -15.48
N TRP A 61 1.16 -4.57 -14.54
CA TRP A 61 0.00 -5.43 -14.75
C TRP A 61 -1.28 -4.63 -14.96
N ALA A 62 -1.51 -3.60 -14.13
CA ALA A 62 -2.67 -2.72 -14.24
C ALA A 62 -2.71 -1.99 -15.60
N ALA A 63 -1.56 -1.49 -16.07
CA ALA A 63 -1.44 -0.86 -17.38
C ALA A 63 -1.69 -1.86 -18.53
N GLN A 64 -1.21 -3.10 -18.43
CA GLN A 64 -1.41 -4.13 -19.46
C GLN A 64 -2.85 -4.64 -19.55
N GLN A 65 -3.57 -4.71 -18.42
CA GLN A 65 -4.93 -5.22 -18.36
C GLN A 65 -5.99 -4.11 -18.49
N HIS A 66 -5.58 -2.84 -18.63
CA HIS A 66 -6.49 -1.70 -18.66
C HIS A 66 -7.47 -1.68 -17.47
N HIS A 67 -6.94 -1.98 -16.28
CA HIS A 67 -7.72 -2.03 -15.04
C HIS A 67 -7.19 -1.02 -14.03
N LEU A 68 -8.11 -0.36 -13.31
CA LEU A 68 -7.74 0.50 -12.19
C LEU A 68 -7.46 -0.38 -10.98
N LEU A 69 -6.19 -0.52 -10.62
CA LEU A 69 -5.76 -1.36 -9.51
C LEU A 69 -5.54 -0.54 -8.25
N ILE A 70 -6.26 -0.85 -7.17
CA ILE A 70 -6.08 -0.28 -5.85
C ILE A 70 -5.47 -1.35 -4.94
N THR A 71 -4.36 -0.99 -4.27
CA THR A 71 -3.69 -1.88 -3.31
C THR A 71 -3.40 -1.19 -1.99
N GLY A 72 -3.05 -1.98 -0.98
CA GLY A 72 -2.51 -1.48 0.29
C GLY A 72 -1.13 -2.07 0.59
N HIS A 73 -0.82 -2.23 1.88
CA HIS A 73 0.30 -3.00 2.41
C HIS A 73 1.69 -2.32 2.42
N THR A 74 2.08 -1.53 1.42
CA THR A 74 3.43 -0.92 1.44
C THR A 74 3.55 0.33 2.32
N HIS A 75 2.41 0.87 2.78
CA HIS A 75 2.29 2.12 3.56
C HIS A 75 2.70 3.38 2.77
N HIS A 76 2.73 3.28 1.44
CA HIS A 76 3.11 4.36 0.55
C HIS A 76 1.87 4.90 -0.17
N PRO A 77 1.22 5.96 0.35
CA PRO A 77 0.00 6.49 -0.25
C PRO A 77 0.30 7.08 -1.63
N MET A 78 -0.44 6.63 -2.66
CA MET A 78 -0.24 7.04 -4.04
C MET A 78 -1.57 6.98 -4.79
N ILE A 79 -1.79 7.91 -5.70
CA ILE A 79 -2.90 7.83 -6.66
C ILE A 79 -2.31 7.68 -8.07
N GLY A 80 -2.86 6.73 -8.82
CA GLY A 80 -2.40 6.41 -10.17
C GLY A 80 -2.84 7.44 -11.19
N THR A 81 -2.15 7.58 -12.31
CA THR A 81 -2.52 8.48 -13.43
C THR A 81 -3.11 7.68 -14.59
N PRO A 82 -3.73 8.31 -15.61
CA PRO A 82 -4.17 7.60 -16.81
C PRO A 82 -3.07 6.74 -17.47
N SER A 83 -1.81 7.20 -17.41
CA SER A 83 -0.63 6.46 -17.87
C SER A 83 -0.17 5.33 -16.95
N SER A 84 -0.63 5.28 -15.70
CA SER A 84 -0.30 4.26 -14.71
C SER A 84 -1.48 4.07 -13.75
N PRO A 85 -2.46 3.20 -14.09
CA PRO A 85 -3.71 3.04 -13.34
C PRO A 85 -3.52 2.20 -12.06
N TYR A 86 -2.53 2.57 -11.24
CA TYR A 86 -2.19 1.92 -9.98
C TYR A 86 -2.23 2.92 -8.83
N SER A 87 -3.06 2.63 -7.84
CA SER A 87 -3.22 3.43 -6.63
C SER A 87 -2.92 2.61 -5.37
N ASN A 88 -2.48 3.30 -4.33
CA ASN A 88 -2.15 2.72 -3.03
C ASN A 88 -2.79 3.54 -1.91
N THR A 89 -3.56 2.88 -1.04
CA THR A 89 -4.32 3.51 0.05
C THR A 89 -3.42 4.06 1.17
N GLY A 90 -2.17 3.61 1.25
CA GLY A 90 -1.20 4.07 2.24
C GLY A 90 -1.33 3.34 3.59
N SER A 91 -1.44 4.08 4.70
CA SER A 91 -1.34 3.54 6.05
C SER A 91 -2.38 4.09 7.02
N CYS A 92 -2.94 3.20 7.84
CA CYS A 92 -3.85 3.53 8.95
C CYS A 92 -3.16 3.62 10.32
N ILE A 93 -1.84 3.37 10.37
CA ILE A 93 -1.07 3.33 11.63
C ILE A 93 -0.02 4.44 11.71
N SER A 94 -0.01 5.38 10.77
CA SER A 94 0.95 6.48 10.79
C SER A 94 0.63 7.40 11.98
N PRO A 95 1.65 7.83 12.77
CA PRO A 95 1.46 8.83 13.83
C PRO A 95 0.86 10.15 13.35
N SER A 96 0.98 10.42 12.04
CA SER A 96 0.52 11.67 11.42
C SER A 96 -0.94 11.63 10.94
N GLY A 97 -1.62 10.50 11.09
CA GLY A 97 -3.02 10.30 10.68
C GLY A 97 -3.23 9.07 9.81
N ILE A 98 -4.44 8.95 9.27
CA ILE A 98 -4.88 7.83 8.43
C ILE A 98 -4.94 8.31 6.99
N THR A 99 -4.36 7.55 6.05
CA THR A 99 -4.57 7.79 4.62
C THR A 99 -5.56 6.78 4.04
N CYS A 100 -6.40 7.24 3.11
CA CYS A 100 -7.34 6.40 2.40
C CYS A 100 -7.62 6.98 1.01
N ILE A 101 -8.27 6.19 0.16
CA ILE A 101 -8.80 6.67 -1.12
C ILE A 101 -10.31 6.78 -0.95
N GLU A 102 -10.85 7.97 -1.14
CA GLU A 102 -12.29 8.22 -1.17
C GLU A 102 -12.78 8.14 -2.61
N ILE A 103 -13.87 7.42 -2.81
CA ILE A 103 -14.51 7.28 -4.12
C ILE A 103 -15.85 8.00 -4.04
N GLN A 104 -16.01 9.04 -4.83
CA GLN A 104 -17.23 9.84 -4.93
C GLN A 104 -17.51 10.12 -6.40
N ASP A 105 -18.75 9.91 -6.85
CA ASP A 105 -19.18 10.20 -8.24
C ASP A 105 -18.23 9.59 -9.30
N ARG A 106 -17.76 8.36 -9.06
CA ARG A 106 -16.78 7.65 -9.91
C ARG A 106 -15.40 8.31 -9.99
N CYS A 107 -15.09 9.23 -9.08
CA CYS A 107 -13.79 9.87 -8.95
C CYS A 107 -13.09 9.45 -7.66
N LEU A 108 -11.81 9.14 -7.77
CA LEU A 108 -10.95 8.71 -6.67
C LEU A 108 -10.14 9.89 -6.19
N THR A 109 -10.11 10.10 -4.87
CA THR A 109 -9.26 11.13 -4.25
C THR A 109 -8.46 10.51 -3.11
N LEU A 110 -7.14 10.74 -3.12
CA LEU A 110 -6.28 10.33 -2.01
C LEU A 110 -6.39 11.33 -0.88
N ILE A 111 -6.91 10.89 0.26
CA ILE A 111 -7.20 11.73 1.44
C ILE A 111 -6.35 11.29 2.61
N LYS A 112 -5.98 12.27 3.44
CA LYS A 112 -5.42 12.09 4.76
C LYS A 112 -6.36 12.67 5.82
N TRP A 113 -6.82 11.82 6.71
CA TRP A 113 -7.54 12.18 7.92
C TRP A 113 -6.54 12.37 9.06
N THR A 114 -6.52 13.55 9.65
CA THR A 114 -5.55 13.91 10.71
C THR A 114 -6.21 14.75 11.80
N LEU A 115 -5.55 14.90 12.95
CA LEU A 115 -6.04 15.75 14.03
C LEU A 115 -5.70 17.22 13.74
N GLY A 116 -6.71 18.08 13.81
CA GLY A 116 -6.59 19.53 13.80
C GLY A 116 -6.89 20.12 15.18
N THR A 117 -6.36 21.31 15.45
CA THR A 117 -6.65 22.08 16.66
C THR A 117 -7.28 23.40 16.28
N LYS A 118 -8.39 23.78 16.93
CA LYS A 118 -9.03 25.08 16.77
C LYS A 118 -8.37 26.13 17.68
N PRO A 119 -8.62 27.45 17.47
CA PRO A 119 -8.09 28.49 18.35
C PRO A 119 -8.49 28.34 19.83
N ASP A 120 -9.66 27.74 20.09
CA ASP A 120 -10.18 27.43 21.43
C ASP A 120 -9.58 26.16 22.08
N ARG A 121 -8.55 25.58 21.45
CA ARG A 121 -7.86 24.34 21.85
C ARG A 121 -8.71 23.07 21.75
N THR A 122 -9.90 23.12 21.16
CA THR A 122 -10.65 21.90 20.87
C THR A 122 -10.04 21.15 19.69
N LEU A 123 -9.99 19.82 19.82
CA LEU A 123 -9.54 18.94 18.75
C LEU A 123 -10.69 18.65 17.77
N TYR A 124 -10.36 18.51 16.50
CA TYR A 124 -11.30 18.07 15.47
C TYR A 124 -10.60 17.18 14.45
N VAL A 125 -11.40 16.38 13.74
CA VAL A 125 -10.88 15.55 12.64
C VAL A 125 -10.81 16.41 11.37
N LYS A 126 -9.62 16.58 10.82
CA LYS A 126 -9.34 17.33 9.60
C LYS A 126 -9.19 16.39 8.42
N ARG A 127 -10.00 16.63 7.37
CA ARG A 127 -9.86 16.00 6.06
C ARG A 127 -8.87 16.80 5.20
N VAL A 128 -7.83 16.15 4.68
CA VAL A 128 -6.81 16.80 3.83
C VAL A 128 -6.67 16.04 2.52
N PRO A 129 -7.03 16.61 1.36
CA PRO A 129 -6.72 16.00 0.07
C PRO A 129 -5.21 16.06 -0.18
N LEU A 130 -4.62 14.93 -0.56
CA LEU A 130 -3.19 14.78 -0.85
C LEU A 130 -2.87 14.91 -2.35
N GLY A 131 -3.88 15.06 -3.20
CA GLY A 131 -3.73 15.17 -4.64
C GLY A 131 -5.02 15.55 -5.33
N THR A 132 -4.98 15.61 -6.66
CA THR A 132 -6.16 15.85 -7.50
C THR A 132 -7.06 14.61 -7.52
N ALA A 133 -8.36 14.84 -7.62
CA ALA A 133 -9.30 13.77 -7.89
C ALA A 133 -9.07 13.25 -9.32
N ILE A 134 -9.20 11.94 -9.52
CA ILE A 134 -9.06 11.32 -10.84
C ILE A 134 -10.31 10.49 -11.08
N CYS A 135 -11.00 10.79 -12.18
CA CYS A 135 -12.25 10.14 -12.51
C CYS A 135 -11.99 8.91 -13.35
N ILE A 136 -12.74 7.83 -13.10
CA ILE A 136 -12.63 6.58 -13.86
C ILE A 136 -12.87 6.82 -15.35
N ASP A 137 -13.69 7.82 -15.66
CA ASP A 137 -14.04 8.19 -17.02
C ASP A 137 -12.87 8.90 -17.75
N ASP A 138 -11.87 9.42 -17.03
CA ASP A 138 -10.64 10.00 -17.61
C ASP A 138 -9.63 8.91 -18.09
N TYR A 139 -9.88 7.65 -17.74
CA TYR A 139 -9.06 6.51 -18.17
C TYR A 139 -9.58 5.84 -19.45
N ALA A 140 -10.66 6.36 -20.04
CA ALA A 140 -11.30 5.83 -21.25
C ALA A 140 -10.58 6.23 -22.54
#